data_AF-A0A7J5EQM5-F1
#
_entry.id   AF-A0A7J5EQM5-F1
#
_cell.length_a   1.000
_cell.length_b   1.000
_cell.length_c   1.000
_cell.angle_alpha   90.00
_cell.angle_beta   90.00
_cell.angle_gamma   90.00
#
_symmetry.space_group_name_H-M   'P 1'
#
loop_
_entity.id
_entity.type
_entity.pdbx_description
1 polymer ?
#
loop_
_entity_poly.entity_id
_entity_poly.type
_entity_poly.pdbx_seq_one_letter_code
_entity_poly.pdbx_strand_id
1 'polypeptide(L)'
;MRRALCFGLALSLVSISCGSGGSPAADDDDTPDSGPGDGDGDGGDAGGGPCAPGTRGCAGIDRQWECQVVAGAPTRVETACGAYAYCTADRCEPGCLDECALGETRTNGGATQVCGLYAESSGGFVTPGDGMHDLARRHLAWIRAHHLANGYIANTLFTSQAYTAHAAYTGTVDAAEWTGVYLAAEALRARTTRSPDAIRGVEATIERIYQLFDITGQPGYMARIWAPLGGDPLLAALYDPADTSHFTTTFGGGPAFFHAWTSRDMYAGVALGLALAYDATTSEGHRAMVRTIAVDLARELVRDRVDVPVRLRYHLLGSWQTMDTTYDLRHVVLVPDEMVDGRIYIQVGSTDDPSDYGASELRGAREFVPDMRTVLGQTPGLGPLVPAIPRPGSALMLASFMELALHVTEGVPGFDADRAAIRAHYDAERSAWLAVMKQYAYHNEENCWTQYFGLTIAHHPLYALLHLTDDAAFAQELRSGVLAARMRPFVVDHHNPYFDYAAAGEGPAGLVPAAELAATTSQLAGFVAPPKAARPVDNRGAYPANASCPGQSTMAVSIADRVPQDFLWQHHPFRLTNEFVHREHVYPGTDYLIGYWLGRYHELVADDRPGTCTRWRT
;
A
#
# COMPACT_ATOMS: atom_id res chain seq x y z
N MET A 1 57.43 -23.29 -25.29
CA MET A 1 57.41 -22.47 -24.05
C MET A 1 56.17 -21.59 -24.06
N ARG A 2 55.24 -21.89 -23.13
CA ARG A 2 54.11 -21.10 -22.61
C ARG A 2 53.25 -20.25 -23.56
N ARG A 3 52.12 -20.84 -23.97
CA ARG A 3 50.83 -20.17 -24.24
C ARG A 3 50.09 -19.95 -22.90
N ALA A 4 49.48 -18.77 -22.73
CA ALA A 4 48.36 -18.50 -21.82
C ALA A 4 47.57 -17.35 -22.50
N LEU A 5 46.41 -17.56 -23.15
CA LEU A 5 45.09 -17.83 -22.57
C LEU A 5 44.74 -16.87 -21.41
N CYS A 6 44.68 -15.57 -21.72
CA CYS A 6 43.84 -14.62 -21.00
C CYS A 6 42.45 -14.62 -21.66
N PHE A 7 41.51 -15.38 -21.09
CA PHE A 7 40.10 -15.18 -21.34
C PHE A 7 39.70 -13.87 -20.64
N GLY A 8 39.28 -12.88 -21.43
CA GLY A 8 38.69 -11.66 -20.91
C GLY A 8 37.31 -11.96 -20.32
N LEU A 9 37.25 -12.24 -19.03
CA LEU A 9 36.07 -11.89 -18.23
C LEU A 9 36.12 -10.37 -18.01
N ALA A 10 35.73 -9.63 -19.04
CA ALA A 10 35.13 -8.33 -18.82
C ALA A 10 33.73 -8.62 -18.28
N LEU A 11 33.60 -8.77 -16.96
CA LEU A 11 32.36 -8.34 -16.33
C LEU A 11 32.28 -6.86 -16.70
N SER A 12 31.51 -6.54 -17.75
CA SER A 12 30.81 -5.26 -17.75
C SER A 12 30.20 -5.18 -16.36
N LEU A 13 30.62 -4.18 -15.59
CA LEU A 13 29.94 -3.82 -14.35
C LEU A 13 28.49 -3.60 -14.74
N VAL A 14 27.71 -4.65 -14.59
CA VAL A 14 26.27 -4.60 -14.54
C VAL A 14 26.04 -3.86 -13.24
N SER A 15 25.85 -2.55 -13.35
CA SER A 15 24.76 -1.95 -12.61
C SER A 15 23.60 -2.95 -12.71
N ILE A 16 23.06 -3.45 -11.60
CA ILE A 16 21.61 -3.65 -11.60
C ILE A 16 21.09 -2.24 -11.86
N SER A 17 20.98 -1.95 -13.16
CA SER A 17 20.89 -0.59 -13.63
C SER A 17 19.44 -0.28 -13.48
N CYS A 18 19.22 0.75 -12.71
CA CYS A 18 18.75 1.84 -13.49
C CYS A 18 19.93 2.79 -13.86
N GLY A 19 20.93 3.15 -13.05
CA GLY A 19 22.21 3.75 -13.54
C GLY A 19 22.24 5.24 -13.98
N SER A 20 23.21 6.00 -13.45
CA SER A 20 23.39 7.48 -13.50
C SER A 20 24.85 7.91 -13.74
N GLY A 21 25.13 9.19 -14.06
CA GLY A 21 26.39 9.86 -13.66
C GLY A 21 26.64 11.34 -14.06
N GLY A 22 27.14 12.18 -13.13
CA GLY A 22 27.89 13.46 -13.36
C GLY A 22 27.71 14.62 -12.34
N SER A 23 28.78 15.22 -11.78
CA SER A 23 28.87 16.26 -10.70
C SER A 23 29.89 17.39 -11.05
N PRO A 24 30.25 18.41 -10.19
CA PRO A 24 29.55 19.26 -9.18
C PRO A 24 29.95 20.79 -9.18
N ALA A 25 29.27 21.65 -8.40
CA ALA A 25 29.78 22.85 -7.66
C ALA A 25 28.62 23.50 -6.85
N ALA A 26 28.67 23.60 -5.50
CA ALA A 26 29.15 24.71 -4.63
C ALA A 26 28.32 26.00 -4.75
N ASP A 27 27.84 26.74 -3.74
CA ASP A 27 27.97 26.81 -2.27
C ASP A 27 26.89 27.80 -1.72
N ASP A 28 26.77 27.87 -0.38
CA ASP A 28 26.31 28.99 0.49
C ASP A 28 24.84 29.11 1.01
N ASP A 29 24.67 28.61 2.25
CA ASP A 29 24.11 29.23 3.48
C ASP A 29 23.28 30.54 3.40
N ASP A 30 22.10 30.59 4.04
CA ASP A 30 21.96 31.02 5.46
C ASP A 30 20.49 31.18 5.94
N THR A 31 20.17 30.57 7.09
CA THR A 31 19.20 30.99 8.17
C THR A 31 17.66 30.86 7.97
N PRO A 32 16.84 30.96 9.05
CA PRO A 32 16.64 29.97 10.13
C PRO A 32 15.15 29.65 10.37
N ASP A 33 14.84 28.42 10.79
CA ASP A 33 13.48 27.97 11.03
C ASP A 33 13.10 27.98 12.53
N SER A 34 11.86 28.38 12.81
CA SER A 34 11.23 28.28 14.12
C SER A 34 9.77 27.89 13.91
N GLY A 35 9.46 26.62 14.12
CA GLY A 35 8.11 26.06 14.13
C GLY A 35 7.85 25.31 15.44
N PRO A 36 6.71 25.55 16.13
CA PRO A 36 6.36 24.90 17.39
C PRO A 36 5.63 23.57 17.14
N GLY A 37 5.86 22.59 18.03
CA GLY A 37 5.19 21.28 18.00
C GLY A 37 3.91 21.27 18.83
N ASP A 38 2.95 20.48 18.36
CA ASP A 38 1.73 20.10 19.09
C ASP A 38 1.79 18.60 19.39
N GLY A 39 1.63 18.27 20.67
CA GLY A 39 1.53 16.90 21.17
C GLY A 39 0.14 16.66 21.74
N ASP A 40 -0.60 15.74 21.14
CA ASP A 40 -1.85 15.20 21.68
C ASP A 40 -1.59 13.76 22.16
N GLY A 41 -1.64 13.57 23.47
CA GLY A 41 -1.61 12.26 24.12
C GLY A 41 -3.02 11.77 24.41
N ASP A 42 -3.49 10.78 23.67
CA ASP A 42 -4.71 10.03 23.98
C ASP A 42 -4.38 8.53 24.10
N GLY A 43 -4.01 8.12 25.32
CA GLY A 43 -3.87 6.72 25.71
C GLY A 43 -5.24 6.13 26.06
N GLY A 44 -5.87 5.46 25.09
CA GLY A 44 -7.10 4.69 25.30
C GLY A 44 -6.84 3.43 26.12
N ASP A 45 -6.97 3.53 27.44
CA ASP A 45 -6.86 2.42 28.38
C ASP A 45 -8.12 1.52 28.28
N ALA A 46 -8.01 0.43 27.51
CA ALA A 46 -9.07 -0.59 27.39
C ALA A 46 -9.11 -1.57 28.58
N GLY A 47 -8.28 -1.35 29.61
CA GLY A 47 -8.28 -2.14 30.83
C GLY A 47 -9.48 -1.81 31.72
N GLY A 48 -10.24 -2.83 32.15
CA GLY A 48 -11.37 -2.74 33.08
C GLY A 48 -11.00 -2.31 34.51
N GLY A 49 -10.17 -1.28 34.67
CA GLY A 49 -9.93 -0.59 35.93
C GLY A 49 -11.14 0.26 36.34
N PRO A 50 -11.31 0.53 37.65
CA PRO A 50 -12.35 1.44 38.12
C PRO A 50 -12.13 2.84 37.55
N CYS A 51 -13.10 3.33 36.77
CA CYS A 51 -13.08 4.68 36.23
C CYS A 51 -13.35 5.72 37.35
N ALA A 52 -12.90 6.96 37.15
CA ALA A 52 -13.22 8.04 38.08
C ALA A 52 -14.67 8.53 37.85
N PRO A 53 -15.54 8.60 38.90
CA PRO A 53 -16.92 9.07 38.73
C PRO A 53 -16.99 10.45 38.05
N GLY A 54 -17.86 10.58 37.05
CA GLY A 54 -18.03 11.79 36.25
C GLY A 54 -17.13 11.87 35.01
N THR A 55 -16.12 11.01 34.87
CA THR A 55 -15.35 10.90 33.61
C THR A 55 -16.25 10.39 32.50
N ARG A 56 -16.11 10.97 31.32
CA ARG A 56 -16.82 10.58 30.10
C ARG A 56 -15.84 10.25 29.00
N GLY A 57 -16.31 9.53 28.00
CA GLY A 57 -15.55 9.24 26.80
C GLY A 57 -16.44 8.59 25.75
N CYS A 58 -15.84 8.27 24.60
CA CYS A 58 -16.49 7.48 23.58
C CYS A 58 -16.23 5.99 23.78
N ALA A 59 -17.29 5.18 23.70
CA ALA A 59 -17.20 3.72 23.69
C ALA A 59 -17.25 3.17 22.26
N GLY A 60 -17.70 4.02 21.33
CA GLY A 60 -17.71 3.84 19.90
C GLY A 60 -18.19 5.14 19.28
N ILE A 61 -18.28 5.18 17.97
CA ILE A 61 -18.75 6.38 17.27
C ILE A 61 -20.22 6.72 17.56
N ASP A 62 -21.03 5.71 17.84
CA ASP A 62 -22.46 5.83 18.13
C ASP A 62 -22.77 5.61 19.62
N ARG A 63 -21.74 5.63 20.48
CA ARG A 63 -21.88 5.41 21.93
C ARG A 63 -20.94 6.29 22.73
N GLN A 64 -21.50 7.00 23.69
CA GLN A 64 -20.74 7.62 24.77
C GLN A 64 -20.78 6.71 26.00
N TRP A 65 -19.81 6.87 26.90
CA TRP A 65 -19.87 6.32 28.25
C TRP A 65 -19.64 7.40 29.27
N GLU A 66 -20.21 7.17 30.45
CA GLU A 66 -19.96 7.97 31.64
C GLU A 66 -19.66 7.02 32.81
N CYS A 67 -18.65 7.37 33.60
CA CYS A 67 -18.39 6.66 34.84
C CYS A 67 -19.39 7.10 35.90
N GLN A 68 -20.29 6.22 36.29
CA GLN A 68 -21.32 6.49 37.27
C GLN A 68 -21.15 5.59 38.50
N VAL A 69 -21.57 6.06 39.67
CA VAL A 69 -21.60 5.21 40.88
C VAL A 69 -22.87 4.36 40.84
N VAL A 70 -22.72 3.11 40.41
CA VAL A 70 -23.82 2.13 40.37
C VAL A 70 -23.63 1.15 41.54
N ALA A 71 -24.63 1.07 42.43
CA ALA A 71 -24.59 0.22 43.62
C ALA A 71 -23.34 0.44 44.52
N GLY A 72 -22.83 1.68 44.59
CA GLY A 72 -21.69 2.04 45.44
C GLY A 72 -20.31 1.82 44.81
N ALA A 73 -20.24 1.35 43.56
CA ALA A 73 -18.99 1.17 42.83
C ALA A 73 -18.97 2.03 41.54
N PRO A 74 -17.84 2.70 41.21
CA PRO A 74 -17.67 3.33 39.91
C PRO A 74 -17.80 2.29 38.78
N THR A 75 -18.76 2.52 37.91
CA THR A 75 -19.13 1.62 36.81
C THR A 75 -19.23 2.44 35.54
N ARG A 76 -18.63 1.95 34.46
CA ARG A 76 -18.76 2.53 33.12
C ARG A 76 -20.16 2.23 32.58
N VAL A 77 -20.96 3.27 32.36
CA VAL A 77 -22.32 3.16 31.79
C VAL A 77 -22.29 3.70 30.37
N GLU A 78 -22.52 2.83 29.40
CA GLU A 78 -22.62 3.21 27.99
C GLU A 78 -24.04 3.65 27.61
N THR A 79 -24.14 4.66 26.75
CA THR A 79 -25.40 5.15 26.20
C THR A 79 -25.22 5.36 24.70
N ALA A 80 -26.17 4.85 23.90
CA ALA A 80 -26.20 5.10 22.47
C ALA A 80 -26.44 6.59 22.19
N CYS A 81 -25.74 7.13 21.19
CA CYS A 81 -26.00 8.46 20.70
C CYS A 81 -27.41 8.56 20.10
N GLY A 82 -27.98 9.77 20.16
CA GLY A 82 -29.23 10.07 19.46
C GLY A 82 -29.08 9.88 17.95
N ALA A 83 -30.20 9.82 17.23
CA ALA A 83 -30.17 9.74 15.76
C ALA A 83 -29.36 10.91 15.19
N TYR A 84 -28.42 10.61 14.29
CA TYR A 84 -27.50 11.58 13.67
C TYR A 84 -26.59 12.31 14.65
N ALA A 85 -26.44 11.80 15.87
CA ALA A 85 -25.44 12.23 16.82
C ALA A 85 -24.33 11.18 16.93
N TYR A 86 -23.12 11.64 17.11
CA TYR A 86 -21.92 10.81 17.16
C TYR A 86 -21.07 11.25 18.33
N CYS A 87 -20.41 10.29 18.96
CA CYS A 87 -19.53 10.60 20.06
C CYS A 87 -18.26 11.27 19.54
N THR A 88 -18.12 12.56 19.84
CA THR A 88 -16.96 13.39 19.51
C THR A 88 -16.22 13.69 20.81
N ALA A 89 -15.01 13.14 20.94
CA ALA A 89 -14.17 13.19 22.14
C ALA A 89 -14.77 12.51 23.39
N ASP A 90 -15.79 13.10 24.01
CA ASP A 90 -16.34 12.65 25.29
C ASP A 90 -17.88 12.65 25.40
N ARG A 91 -18.58 13.04 24.33
CA ARG A 91 -20.04 13.13 24.33
C ARG A 91 -20.62 13.01 22.93
N CYS A 92 -21.88 12.60 22.85
CA CYS A 92 -22.63 12.56 21.60
C CYS A 92 -23.07 13.96 21.16
N GLU A 93 -22.65 14.37 19.98
CA GLU A 93 -23.03 15.64 19.35
C GLU A 93 -23.66 15.39 17.98
N PRO A 94 -24.70 16.16 17.57
CA PRO A 94 -25.21 16.11 16.21
C PRO A 94 -24.11 16.39 15.19
N GLY A 95 -24.06 15.62 14.11
CA GLY A 95 -23.08 15.83 13.05
C GLY A 95 -23.53 15.32 11.68
N CYS A 96 -22.91 15.84 10.63
CA CYS A 96 -23.07 15.32 9.28
C CYS A 96 -21.90 14.39 8.94
N LEU A 97 -22.00 13.14 9.37
CA LEU A 97 -21.03 12.08 9.08
C LEU A 97 -21.65 11.05 8.16
N ASP A 98 -20.85 10.45 7.28
CA ASP A 98 -21.34 9.46 6.32
C ASP A 98 -21.72 8.16 7.06
N GLU A 99 -23.02 7.84 7.09
CA GLU A 99 -23.56 6.67 7.80
C GLU A 99 -23.45 5.38 7.00
N CYS A 100 -23.34 5.49 5.68
CA CYS A 100 -23.44 4.38 4.73
C CYS A 100 -22.82 4.72 3.37
N ALA A 101 -22.57 3.70 2.54
CA ALA A 101 -22.11 3.94 1.18
C ALA A 101 -23.26 4.51 0.33
N LEU A 102 -22.99 5.51 -0.50
CA LEU A 102 -24.02 6.08 -1.38
C LEU A 102 -24.66 5.00 -2.26
N GLY A 103 -25.99 4.88 -2.22
CA GLY A 103 -26.74 3.86 -2.97
C GLY A 103 -26.84 2.49 -2.29
N GLU A 104 -26.16 2.27 -1.16
CA GLU A 104 -26.28 1.06 -0.35
C GLU A 104 -27.74 0.85 0.09
N THR A 105 -28.18 -0.40 0.20
CA THR A 105 -29.54 -0.73 0.63
C THR A 105 -29.52 -1.59 1.88
N ARG A 106 -30.49 -1.39 2.78
CA ARG A 106 -30.69 -2.25 3.95
C ARG A 106 -32.17 -2.49 4.21
N THR A 107 -32.49 -3.54 4.95
CA THR A 107 -33.85 -3.76 5.48
C THR A 107 -33.87 -3.35 6.95
N ASN A 108 -34.75 -2.41 7.31
CA ASN A 108 -34.96 -2.00 8.70
C ASN A 108 -36.46 -1.93 8.99
N GLY A 109 -36.92 -2.69 9.99
CA GLY A 109 -38.35 -2.74 10.34
C GLY A 109 -39.27 -3.21 9.21
N GLY A 110 -38.77 -4.03 8.29
CA GLY A 110 -39.51 -4.51 7.11
C GLY A 110 -39.56 -3.52 5.93
N ALA A 111 -38.98 -2.33 6.06
CA ALA A 111 -38.84 -1.37 4.97
C ALA A 111 -37.44 -1.44 4.36
N THR A 112 -37.36 -1.36 3.02
CA THR A 112 -36.10 -1.15 2.32
C THR A 112 -35.70 0.31 2.48
N GLN A 113 -34.48 0.55 2.95
CA GLN A 113 -33.88 1.87 2.99
C GLN A 113 -32.74 1.93 1.99
N VAL A 114 -32.59 3.08 1.32
CA VAL A 114 -31.49 3.38 0.41
C VAL A 114 -30.68 4.52 0.99
N CYS A 115 -29.37 4.37 1.02
CA CYS A 115 -28.45 5.40 1.45
C CYS A 115 -28.40 6.52 0.40
N GLY A 116 -28.71 7.74 0.80
CA GLY A 116 -28.72 8.93 -0.06
C GLY A 116 -27.90 10.06 0.53
N LEU A 117 -27.50 10.99 -0.32
CA LEU A 117 -26.78 12.19 0.10
C LEU A 117 -27.77 13.20 0.70
N TYR A 118 -27.49 13.69 1.90
CA TYR A 118 -28.30 14.62 2.68
C TYR A 118 -27.51 15.91 2.94
N ALA A 119 -28.12 17.06 2.67
CA ALA A 119 -27.53 18.36 2.93
C ALA A 119 -28.24 19.03 4.12
N GLU A 120 -27.48 19.41 5.15
CA GLU A 120 -28.03 20.08 6.34
C GLU A 120 -28.60 21.45 6.00
N SER A 121 -28.00 22.15 5.04
CA SER A 121 -28.44 23.48 4.60
C SER A 121 -29.84 23.50 4.00
N SER A 122 -30.25 22.42 3.33
CA SER A 122 -31.59 22.28 2.75
C SER A 122 -32.53 21.44 3.61
N GLY A 123 -32.02 20.77 4.65
CA GLY A 123 -32.77 19.81 5.45
C GLY A 123 -33.30 18.63 4.61
N GLY A 124 -32.60 18.26 3.54
CA GLY A 124 -33.14 17.34 2.53
C GLY A 124 -32.10 16.55 1.76
N PHE A 125 -32.57 15.51 1.07
CA PHE A 125 -31.75 14.69 0.19
C PHE A 125 -31.43 15.44 -1.10
N VAL A 126 -30.18 15.37 -1.51
CA VAL A 126 -29.63 16.03 -2.70
C VAL A 126 -28.98 15.01 -3.63
N THR A 127 -28.72 15.40 -4.87
CA THR A 127 -27.92 14.60 -5.80
C THR A 127 -26.43 14.93 -5.63
N PRO A 128 -25.52 13.96 -5.78
CA PRO A 128 -24.09 14.24 -5.84
C PRO A 128 -23.79 15.26 -6.94
N GLY A 129 -22.93 16.24 -6.66
CA GLY A 129 -22.43 17.15 -7.67
C GLY A 129 -21.07 16.75 -8.23
N ASP A 130 -20.44 17.70 -8.91
CA ASP A 130 -19.14 17.53 -9.56
C ASP A 130 -17.94 17.84 -8.64
N GLY A 131 -18.22 18.14 -7.37
CA GLY A 131 -17.20 18.39 -6.36
C GLY A 131 -16.34 17.15 -6.05
N MET A 132 -15.12 17.37 -5.57
CA MET A 132 -14.17 16.30 -5.26
C MET A 132 -14.67 15.37 -4.15
N HIS A 133 -15.33 15.90 -3.12
CA HIS A 133 -15.89 15.03 -2.07
C HIS A 133 -16.96 14.09 -2.63
N ASP A 134 -17.89 14.63 -3.43
CA ASP A 134 -18.95 13.83 -4.04
C ASP A 134 -18.39 12.86 -5.10
N LEU A 135 -17.30 13.20 -5.77
CA LEU A 135 -16.54 12.28 -6.62
C LEU A 135 -15.93 11.13 -5.81
N ALA A 136 -15.38 11.40 -4.62
CA ALA A 136 -14.85 10.36 -3.72
C ALA A 136 -15.95 9.39 -3.27
N ARG A 137 -17.12 9.92 -2.87
CA ARG A 137 -18.29 9.10 -2.49
C ARG A 137 -18.77 8.21 -3.63
N ARG A 138 -18.78 8.73 -4.87
CA ARG A 138 -19.17 7.96 -6.05
C ARG A 138 -18.16 6.85 -6.36
N HIS A 139 -16.86 7.12 -6.31
CA HIS A 139 -15.83 6.09 -6.50
C HIS A 139 -15.91 5.01 -5.42
N LEU A 140 -16.07 5.40 -4.15
CA LEU A 140 -16.24 4.45 -3.05
C LEU A 140 -17.46 3.55 -3.23
N ALA A 141 -18.62 4.13 -3.59
CA ALA A 141 -19.83 3.37 -3.87
C ALA A 141 -19.65 2.41 -5.05
N TRP A 142 -18.97 2.86 -6.11
CA TRP A 142 -18.69 2.05 -7.29
C TRP A 142 -17.75 0.88 -6.97
N ILE A 143 -16.68 1.13 -6.20
CA ILE A 143 -15.74 0.09 -5.73
C ILE A 143 -16.49 -0.98 -4.95
N ARG A 144 -17.27 -0.59 -3.93
CA ARG A 144 -18.00 -1.52 -3.08
C ARG A 144 -19.02 -2.36 -3.86
N ALA A 145 -19.63 -1.79 -4.90
CA ALA A 145 -20.61 -2.49 -5.73
C ALA A 145 -19.97 -3.45 -6.75
N HIS A 146 -18.76 -3.15 -7.25
CA HIS A 146 -18.29 -3.78 -8.48
C HIS A 146 -16.83 -4.24 -8.48
N HIS A 147 -15.99 -3.80 -7.55
CA HIS A 147 -14.53 -4.02 -7.61
C HIS A 147 -13.97 -4.82 -6.42
N LEU A 148 -14.83 -5.39 -5.57
CA LEU A 148 -14.43 -6.21 -4.43
C LEU A 148 -14.59 -7.72 -4.74
N ALA A 149 -13.60 -8.32 -5.40
CA ALA A 149 -13.55 -9.77 -5.63
C ALA A 149 -13.25 -10.49 -4.31
N ASN A 150 -14.25 -11.12 -3.70
CA ASN A 150 -14.16 -11.68 -2.33
C ASN A 150 -13.66 -10.66 -1.28
N GLY A 151 -13.96 -9.38 -1.47
CA GLY A 151 -13.48 -8.28 -0.61
C GLY A 151 -12.14 -7.68 -1.00
N TYR A 152 -11.47 -8.17 -2.05
CA TYR A 152 -10.19 -7.66 -2.56
C TYR A 152 -10.39 -6.76 -3.77
N ILE A 153 -9.60 -5.70 -3.88
CA ILE A 153 -9.66 -4.78 -5.02
C ILE A 153 -9.25 -5.52 -6.29
N ALA A 154 -10.12 -5.45 -7.31
CA ALA A 154 -9.89 -6.00 -8.64
C ALA A 154 -10.47 -5.08 -9.71
N ASN A 155 -9.97 -5.23 -10.94
CA ASN A 155 -10.63 -4.70 -12.11
C ASN A 155 -11.85 -5.57 -12.44
N THR A 156 -12.79 -5.00 -13.19
CA THR A 156 -14.04 -5.71 -13.50
C THR A 156 -14.32 -5.65 -14.98
N LEU A 157 -14.43 -6.81 -15.60
CA LEU A 157 -14.96 -6.96 -16.94
C LEU A 157 -16.47 -7.17 -16.82
N PHE A 158 -17.26 -6.32 -17.46
CA PHE A 158 -18.71 -6.45 -17.52
C PHE A 158 -19.14 -7.23 -18.77
N THR A 159 -20.37 -7.75 -18.75
CA THR A 159 -20.95 -8.43 -19.94
C THR A 159 -21.35 -7.46 -21.04
N SER A 160 -21.54 -6.18 -20.70
CA SER A 160 -21.87 -5.10 -21.65
C SER A 160 -21.53 -3.72 -21.05
N GLN A 161 -21.54 -2.70 -21.90
CA GLN A 161 -21.36 -1.29 -21.51
C GLN A 161 -22.53 -0.70 -20.69
N ALA A 162 -23.55 -1.50 -20.36
CA ALA A 162 -24.54 -1.12 -19.36
C ALA A 162 -23.99 -1.23 -17.93
N TYR A 163 -22.87 -1.94 -17.73
CA TYR A 163 -22.21 -2.13 -16.44
C TYR A 163 -23.10 -2.69 -15.32
N THR A 164 -24.06 -3.55 -15.66
CA THR A 164 -25.02 -4.13 -14.71
C THR A 164 -24.69 -5.54 -14.26
N ALA A 165 -23.93 -6.29 -15.05
CA ALA A 165 -23.57 -7.68 -14.76
C ALA A 165 -22.08 -7.93 -15.04
N HIS A 166 -21.42 -8.58 -14.08
CA HIS A 166 -20.00 -8.95 -14.17
C HIS A 166 -19.82 -10.16 -15.08
N ALA A 167 -18.81 -10.10 -15.93
CA ALA A 167 -18.34 -11.22 -16.73
C ALA A 167 -17.11 -11.89 -16.09
N ALA A 168 -16.20 -11.09 -15.50
CA ALA A 168 -15.03 -11.58 -14.78
C ALA A 168 -14.44 -10.49 -13.89
N TYR A 169 -13.68 -10.91 -12.88
CA TYR A 169 -12.69 -10.07 -12.22
C TYR A 169 -11.32 -10.26 -12.89
N THR A 170 -10.59 -9.17 -13.07
CA THR A 170 -9.28 -9.14 -13.74
C THR A 170 -8.29 -8.32 -12.90
N GLY A 171 -7.01 -8.34 -13.24
CA GLY A 171 -5.98 -7.62 -12.47
C GLY A 171 -5.79 -8.15 -11.05
N THR A 172 -6.26 -9.38 -10.77
CA THR A 172 -6.21 -9.97 -9.42
C THR A 172 -4.79 -10.35 -8.97
N VAL A 173 -3.82 -10.31 -9.89
CA VAL A 173 -2.40 -10.54 -9.61
C VAL A 173 -1.81 -9.51 -8.66
N ASP A 174 -2.37 -8.29 -8.59
CA ASP A 174 -1.93 -7.19 -7.71
C ASP A 174 -2.99 -6.83 -6.65
N ALA A 175 -3.98 -7.70 -6.46
CA ALA A 175 -5.13 -7.41 -5.60
C ALA A 175 -4.72 -7.08 -4.16
N ALA A 176 -3.73 -7.76 -3.60
CA ALA A 176 -3.22 -7.49 -2.25
C ALA A 176 -2.65 -6.06 -2.12
N GLU A 177 -1.85 -5.60 -3.09
CA GLU A 177 -1.30 -4.24 -3.09
C GLU A 177 -2.43 -3.21 -3.11
N TRP A 178 -3.34 -3.32 -4.08
CA TRP A 178 -4.41 -2.36 -4.25
C TRP A 178 -5.43 -2.39 -3.10
N THR A 179 -5.61 -3.54 -2.46
CA THR A 179 -6.42 -3.65 -1.24
C THR A 179 -5.75 -2.96 -0.06
N GLY A 180 -4.42 -3.05 0.07
CA GLY A 180 -3.65 -2.29 1.05
C GLY A 180 -3.75 -0.76 0.83
N VAL A 181 -3.66 -0.30 -0.42
CA VAL A 181 -3.86 1.12 -0.76
C VAL A 181 -5.30 1.57 -0.52
N TYR A 182 -6.29 0.72 -0.81
CA TYR A 182 -7.69 0.99 -0.47
C TYR A 182 -7.91 1.10 1.04
N LEU A 183 -7.29 0.22 1.83
CA LEU A 183 -7.29 0.31 3.29
C LEU A 183 -6.67 1.64 3.75
N ALA A 184 -5.54 2.05 3.18
CA ALA A 184 -4.92 3.34 3.49
C ALA A 184 -5.88 4.50 3.22
N ALA A 185 -6.58 4.49 2.08
CA ALA A 185 -7.56 5.53 1.74
C ALA A 185 -8.75 5.57 2.71
N GLU A 186 -9.34 4.40 3.07
CA GLU A 186 -10.42 4.34 4.06
C GLU A 186 -9.94 4.72 5.47
N ALA A 187 -8.70 4.40 5.83
CA ALA A 187 -8.10 4.77 7.12
C ALA A 187 -7.90 6.30 7.23
N LEU A 188 -7.35 6.92 6.19
CA LEU A 188 -7.23 8.38 6.10
C LEU A 188 -8.63 9.02 6.15
N ARG A 189 -9.60 8.49 5.39
CA ARG A 189 -11.01 8.93 5.45
C ARG A 189 -11.59 8.84 6.85
N ALA A 190 -11.37 7.72 7.55
CA ALA A 190 -11.86 7.51 8.91
C ALA A 190 -11.21 8.50 9.89
N ARG A 191 -9.92 8.79 9.76
CA ARG A 191 -9.22 9.76 10.62
C ARG A 191 -9.62 11.20 10.34
N THR A 192 -9.83 11.57 9.07
CA THR A 192 -10.27 12.93 8.69
C THR A 192 -11.72 13.20 9.07
N THR A 193 -12.61 12.25 8.78
CA THR A 193 -14.07 12.50 8.88
C THR A 193 -14.67 11.95 10.17
N ARG A 194 -14.03 10.94 10.77
CA ARG A 194 -14.63 10.08 11.78
C ARG A 194 -15.96 9.51 11.31
N SER A 195 -16.16 9.20 10.02
CA SER A 195 -17.46 8.67 9.56
C SER A 195 -17.66 7.20 9.99
N PRO A 196 -18.84 6.81 10.49
CA PRO A 196 -19.10 5.42 10.88
C PRO A 196 -18.90 4.41 9.73
N ASP A 197 -19.24 4.81 8.50
CA ASP A 197 -19.08 3.94 7.34
C ASP A 197 -17.62 3.73 6.91
N ALA A 198 -16.73 4.67 7.25
CA ALA A 198 -15.29 4.61 7.00
C ALA A 198 -14.63 3.68 7.99
N ILE A 199 -14.98 3.79 9.28
CA ILE A 199 -14.49 2.89 10.33
C ILE A 199 -14.87 1.44 10.00
N ARG A 200 -16.12 1.17 9.60
CA ARG A 200 -16.53 -0.17 9.16
C ARG A 200 -15.78 -0.63 7.91
N GLY A 201 -15.48 0.28 6.99
CA GLY A 201 -14.68 -0.01 5.80
C GLY A 201 -13.25 -0.43 6.14
N VAL A 202 -12.61 0.28 7.09
CA VAL A 202 -11.30 -0.06 7.63
C VAL A 202 -11.31 -1.45 8.26
N GLU A 203 -12.24 -1.69 9.18
CA GLU A 203 -12.37 -2.95 9.92
C GLU A 203 -12.60 -4.15 8.98
N ALA A 204 -13.58 -4.05 8.08
CA ALA A 204 -13.85 -5.09 7.11
C ALA A 204 -12.65 -5.37 6.20
N THR A 205 -11.88 -4.34 5.83
CA THR A 205 -10.70 -4.51 4.97
C THR A 205 -9.51 -5.10 5.75
N ILE A 206 -9.35 -4.80 7.04
CA ILE A 206 -8.38 -5.47 7.92
C ILE A 206 -8.67 -6.98 7.95
N GLU A 207 -9.94 -7.38 8.14
CA GLU A 207 -10.32 -8.81 8.13
C GLU A 207 -9.93 -9.49 6.81
N ARG A 208 -10.12 -8.81 5.68
CA ARG A 208 -9.74 -9.35 4.36
C ARG A 208 -8.23 -9.48 4.22
N ILE A 209 -7.46 -8.48 4.62
CA ILE A 209 -6.00 -8.57 4.58
C ILE A 209 -5.51 -9.68 5.51
N TYR A 210 -6.06 -9.80 6.73
CA TYR A 210 -5.72 -10.88 7.66
C TYR A 210 -5.91 -12.27 7.03
N GLN A 211 -7.03 -12.47 6.32
CA GLN A 211 -7.28 -13.74 5.62
C GLN A 211 -6.24 -14.07 4.53
N LEU A 212 -5.59 -13.08 3.92
CA LEU A 212 -4.51 -13.33 2.94
C LEU A 212 -3.27 -13.95 3.59
N PHE A 213 -3.01 -13.66 4.87
CA PHE A 213 -1.95 -14.31 5.63
C PHE A 213 -2.42 -15.65 6.20
N ASP A 214 -3.62 -15.68 6.78
CA ASP A 214 -4.15 -16.87 7.46
C ASP A 214 -4.31 -18.07 6.50
N ILE A 215 -4.78 -17.84 5.27
CA ILE A 215 -5.03 -18.93 4.32
C ILE A 215 -3.76 -19.68 3.90
N THR A 216 -2.59 -19.02 3.94
CA THR A 216 -1.33 -19.67 3.56
C THR A 216 -0.87 -20.67 4.62
N GLY A 217 -1.30 -20.50 5.88
CA GLY A 217 -0.83 -21.27 7.03
C GLY A 217 0.66 -21.07 7.33
N GLN A 218 1.33 -20.11 6.67
CA GLN A 218 2.76 -19.88 6.78
C GLN A 218 3.02 -18.49 7.41
N PRO A 219 3.69 -18.42 8.58
CA PRO A 219 3.97 -17.16 9.25
C PRO A 219 4.68 -16.16 8.33
N GLY A 220 4.19 -14.92 8.30
CA GLY A 220 4.75 -13.85 7.48
C GLY A 220 4.54 -14.00 5.97
N TYR A 221 3.91 -15.09 5.48
CA TYR A 221 3.64 -15.27 4.07
C TYR A 221 2.20 -14.93 3.70
N MET A 222 2.05 -14.00 2.77
CA MET A 222 0.78 -13.47 2.29
C MET A 222 0.44 -14.02 0.91
N ALA A 223 -0.82 -14.34 0.66
CA ALA A 223 -1.37 -14.59 -0.69
C ALA A 223 -1.68 -13.29 -1.45
N ARG A 224 -1.71 -13.33 -2.78
CA ARG A 224 -2.13 -12.21 -3.63
C ARG A 224 -3.64 -11.96 -3.56
N ILE A 225 -4.39 -13.06 -3.54
CA ILE A 225 -5.85 -13.11 -3.39
C ILE A 225 -6.23 -14.52 -2.93
N TRP A 226 -7.37 -14.66 -2.26
CA TRP A 226 -8.03 -15.95 -2.10
C TRP A 226 -9.52 -15.88 -2.42
N ALA A 227 -10.08 -17.02 -2.82
CA ALA A 227 -11.51 -17.15 -3.04
C ALA A 227 -12.01 -18.58 -2.75
N PRO A 228 -13.29 -18.73 -2.35
CA PRO A 228 -13.92 -20.03 -2.25
C PRO A 228 -14.08 -20.64 -3.65
N LEU A 229 -13.87 -21.96 -3.75
CA LEU A 229 -14.11 -22.71 -5.00
C LEU A 229 -15.59 -23.13 -5.17
N GLY A 230 -16.39 -22.98 -4.12
CA GLY A 230 -17.84 -23.20 -4.14
C GLY A 230 -18.61 -21.89 -4.02
N GLY A 231 -19.83 -21.86 -4.56
CA GLY A 231 -20.72 -20.70 -4.46
C GLY A 231 -20.68 -19.83 -5.71
N ASP A 232 -20.08 -18.65 -5.61
CA ASP A 232 -20.04 -17.66 -6.69
C ASP A 232 -19.17 -18.14 -7.87
N PRO A 233 -19.75 -18.35 -9.08
CA PRO A 233 -19.01 -18.77 -10.26
C PRO A 233 -17.91 -17.79 -10.69
N LEU A 234 -18.08 -16.48 -10.44
CA LEU A 234 -17.08 -15.46 -10.80
C LEU A 234 -15.82 -15.60 -9.95
N LEU A 235 -15.97 -15.92 -8.66
CA LEU A 235 -14.85 -16.16 -7.75
C LEU A 235 -14.18 -17.50 -8.04
N ALA A 236 -14.96 -18.54 -8.33
CA ALA A 236 -14.41 -19.84 -8.71
C ALA A 236 -13.60 -19.77 -10.02
N ALA A 237 -14.00 -18.91 -10.96
CA ALA A 237 -13.32 -18.71 -12.24
C ALA A 237 -11.94 -18.03 -12.12
N LEU A 238 -11.61 -17.47 -10.95
CA LEU A 238 -10.26 -16.94 -10.70
C LEU A 238 -9.22 -18.06 -10.54
N TYR A 239 -9.66 -19.29 -10.21
CA TYR A 239 -8.78 -20.44 -10.13
C TYR A 239 -8.48 -21.02 -11.51
N ASP A 240 -7.22 -20.93 -11.92
CA ASP A 240 -6.65 -21.69 -13.02
C ASP A 240 -5.88 -22.92 -12.49
N PRO A 241 -6.31 -24.16 -12.77
CA PRO A 241 -5.58 -25.38 -12.37
C PRO A 241 -4.27 -25.60 -13.14
N ALA A 242 -4.04 -24.91 -14.25
CA ALA A 242 -2.79 -24.95 -14.99
C ALA A 242 -1.74 -23.96 -14.44
N ASP A 243 -2.16 -22.99 -13.65
CA ASP A 243 -1.27 -22.03 -13.00
C ASP A 243 -0.64 -22.63 -11.75
N THR A 244 0.67 -22.85 -11.78
CA THR A 244 1.42 -23.44 -10.65
C THR A 244 1.57 -22.51 -9.44
N SER A 245 1.15 -21.24 -9.57
CA SER A 245 1.07 -20.31 -8.44
C SER A 245 -0.26 -20.41 -7.69
N HIS A 246 -1.24 -21.18 -8.18
CA HIS A 246 -2.51 -21.40 -7.49
C HIS A 246 -2.49 -22.66 -6.62
N PHE A 247 -2.82 -22.48 -5.35
CA PHE A 247 -2.84 -23.55 -4.35
C PHE A 247 -4.27 -23.76 -3.86
N THR A 248 -4.69 -25.03 -3.77
CA THR A 248 -6.00 -25.40 -3.23
C THR A 248 -5.89 -25.82 -1.78
N THR A 249 -6.88 -25.46 -0.97
CA THR A 249 -6.92 -25.75 0.46
C THR A 249 -8.37 -25.81 0.97
N THR A 250 -8.56 -25.96 2.27
CA THR A 250 -9.84 -25.75 2.96
C THR A 250 -9.74 -24.50 3.82
N PHE A 251 -10.56 -23.49 3.52
CA PHE A 251 -10.55 -22.22 4.22
C PHE A 251 -11.97 -21.63 4.26
N GLY A 252 -12.31 -20.86 5.30
CA GLY A 252 -13.65 -20.26 5.42
C GLY A 252 -14.80 -21.26 5.47
N GLY A 253 -14.55 -22.50 5.90
CA GLY A 253 -15.57 -23.55 6.04
C GLY A 253 -15.80 -24.41 4.78
N GLY A 254 -14.99 -24.27 3.73
CA GLY A 254 -15.11 -25.10 2.54
C GLY A 254 -13.86 -25.13 1.64
N PRO A 255 -13.96 -25.78 0.47
CA PRO A 255 -12.89 -25.78 -0.53
C PRO A 255 -12.59 -24.35 -1.01
N ALA A 256 -11.32 -23.99 -1.04
CA ALA A 256 -10.84 -22.68 -1.44
C ALA A 256 -9.55 -22.80 -2.25
N PHE A 257 -9.17 -21.70 -2.89
CA PHE A 257 -7.84 -21.54 -3.44
C PHE A 257 -7.26 -20.19 -3.03
N PHE A 258 -5.94 -20.08 -3.09
CA PHE A 258 -5.25 -18.79 -3.07
C PHE A 258 -4.20 -18.72 -4.18
N HIS A 259 -3.96 -17.50 -4.65
CA HIS A 259 -2.88 -17.20 -5.58
C HIS A 259 -1.65 -16.82 -4.75
N ALA A 260 -0.59 -17.61 -4.88
CA ALA A 260 0.69 -17.44 -4.19
C ALA A 260 1.65 -16.58 -5.02
N TRP A 261 2.96 -16.83 -4.93
CA TRP A 261 4.00 -16.15 -5.71
C TRP A 261 3.99 -14.63 -5.49
N THR A 262 3.52 -14.20 -4.33
CA THR A 262 3.29 -12.79 -3.96
C THR A 262 4.55 -11.96 -4.13
N SER A 263 4.46 -10.86 -4.89
CA SER A 263 5.59 -9.95 -5.06
C SER A 263 5.72 -9.02 -3.84
N ARG A 264 6.86 -8.33 -3.72
CA ARG A 264 7.20 -7.50 -2.55
C ARG A 264 6.38 -6.20 -2.51
N ASP A 265 5.99 -5.70 -3.68
CA ASP A 265 5.05 -4.60 -3.88
C ASP A 265 3.75 -4.75 -3.09
N MET A 266 3.20 -5.96 -3.04
CA MET A 266 1.98 -6.25 -2.29
C MET A 266 2.17 -6.07 -0.80
N TYR A 267 3.34 -6.48 -0.26
CA TYR A 267 3.65 -6.20 1.14
C TYR A 267 3.80 -4.71 1.40
N ALA A 268 4.36 -3.94 0.45
CA ALA A 268 4.50 -2.50 0.57
C ALA A 268 3.12 -1.81 0.65
N GLY A 269 2.19 -2.13 -0.25
CA GLY A 269 0.83 -1.60 -0.20
C GLY A 269 0.06 -2.02 1.06
N VAL A 270 0.17 -3.28 1.47
CA VAL A 270 -0.48 -3.80 2.69
C VAL A 270 0.08 -3.15 3.95
N ALA A 271 1.40 -3.00 4.07
CA ALA A 271 2.00 -2.35 5.24
C ALA A 271 1.59 -0.89 5.37
N LEU A 272 1.50 -0.15 4.25
CA LEU A 272 0.95 1.20 4.26
C LEU A 272 -0.48 1.23 4.82
N GLY A 273 -1.35 0.35 4.30
CA GLY A 273 -2.74 0.24 4.75
C GLY A 273 -2.83 -0.08 6.24
N LEU A 274 -2.12 -1.10 6.70
CA LEU A 274 -2.14 -1.56 8.08
C LEU A 274 -1.60 -0.50 9.08
N ALA A 275 -0.55 0.23 8.71
CA ALA A 275 0.00 1.32 9.52
C ALA A 275 -1.06 2.38 9.83
N LEU A 276 -1.75 2.88 8.81
CA LEU A 276 -2.78 3.89 8.96
C LEU A 276 -4.05 3.34 9.62
N ALA A 277 -4.40 2.08 9.30
CA ALA A 277 -5.61 1.44 9.79
C ALA A 277 -5.58 1.16 11.29
N TYR A 278 -4.41 0.81 11.84
CA TYR A 278 -4.25 0.56 13.28
C TYR A 278 -4.65 1.78 14.12
N ASP A 279 -4.25 2.98 13.66
CA ASP A 279 -4.60 4.25 14.31
C ASP A 279 -6.04 4.67 14.03
N ALA A 280 -6.58 4.30 12.87
CA ALA A 280 -7.94 4.66 12.46
C ALA A 280 -9.02 3.83 13.18
N THR A 281 -8.73 2.59 13.58
CA THR A 281 -9.68 1.74 14.32
C THR A 281 -9.42 1.76 15.83
N THR A 282 -10.50 1.70 16.61
CA THR A 282 -10.48 1.49 18.06
C THR A 282 -10.84 0.06 18.45
N SER A 283 -11.18 -0.79 17.48
CA SER A 283 -11.57 -2.17 17.73
C SER A 283 -10.33 -3.02 18.04
N GLU A 284 -10.20 -3.45 19.30
CA GLU A 284 -9.09 -4.29 19.74
C GLU A 284 -9.03 -5.63 18.98
N GLY A 285 -10.18 -6.18 18.56
CA GLY A 285 -10.22 -7.39 17.73
C GLY A 285 -9.49 -7.20 16.40
N HIS A 286 -9.74 -6.08 15.72
CA HIS A 286 -9.06 -5.74 14.47
C HIS A 286 -7.60 -5.33 14.72
N ARG A 287 -7.30 -4.58 15.78
CA ARG A 287 -5.92 -4.26 16.17
C ARG A 287 -5.11 -5.53 16.44
N ALA A 288 -5.68 -6.55 17.07
CA ALA A 288 -5.04 -7.84 17.30
C ALA A 288 -4.75 -8.59 15.98
N MET A 289 -5.61 -8.49 14.97
CA MET A 289 -5.34 -9.04 13.63
C MET A 289 -4.14 -8.34 12.98
N VAL A 290 -4.11 -7.00 13.00
CA VAL A 290 -2.97 -6.21 12.49
C VAL A 290 -1.67 -6.60 13.23
N ARG A 291 -1.75 -6.72 14.56
CA ARG A 291 -0.62 -7.11 15.42
C ARG A 291 -0.07 -8.48 15.05
N THR A 292 -0.96 -9.44 14.81
CA THR A 292 -0.57 -10.80 14.39
C THR A 292 0.21 -10.75 13.07
N ILE A 293 -0.32 -10.06 12.06
CA ILE A 293 0.34 -9.92 10.75
C ILE A 293 1.74 -9.29 10.89
N ALA A 294 1.80 -8.13 11.56
CA ALA A 294 3.04 -7.36 11.67
C ALA A 294 4.11 -8.11 12.47
N VAL A 295 3.74 -8.71 13.60
CA VAL A 295 4.68 -9.44 14.46
C VAL A 295 5.15 -10.73 13.81
N ASP A 296 4.28 -11.51 13.16
CA ASP A 296 4.70 -12.75 12.51
C ASP A 296 5.63 -12.46 11.32
N LEU A 297 5.34 -11.44 10.52
CA LEU A 297 6.25 -10.97 9.48
C LEU A 297 7.59 -10.52 10.06
N ALA A 298 7.59 -9.65 11.09
CA ALA A 298 8.81 -9.17 11.72
C ALA A 298 9.63 -10.34 12.31
N ARG A 299 9.00 -11.30 12.99
CA ARG A 299 9.64 -12.51 13.53
C ARG A 299 10.34 -13.32 12.45
N GLU A 300 9.72 -13.50 11.28
CA GLU A 300 10.41 -14.19 10.18
C GLU A 300 11.59 -13.36 9.65
N LEU A 301 11.47 -12.04 9.58
CA LEU A 301 12.49 -11.19 9.00
C LEU A 301 13.72 -10.99 9.90
N VAL A 302 13.56 -11.04 11.23
CA VAL A 302 14.69 -10.95 12.18
C VAL A 302 15.49 -12.24 12.30
N ARG A 303 14.95 -13.39 11.86
CA ARG A 303 15.62 -14.69 12.00
C ARG A 303 16.87 -14.80 11.13
N ASP A 304 17.95 -15.21 11.78
CA ASP A 304 19.12 -15.80 11.13
C ASP A 304 18.85 -17.24 10.76
N ARG A 305 18.89 -17.54 9.47
CA ARG A 305 18.74 -18.90 8.94
C ARG A 305 20.08 -19.34 8.41
N VAL A 306 20.70 -20.28 9.09
CA VAL A 306 22.01 -20.81 8.72
C VAL A 306 21.82 -22.03 7.83
N ASP A 307 22.72 -22.20 6.86
CA ASP A 307 22.78 -23.38 6.00
C ASP A 307 21.47 -23.70 5.24
N VAL A 308 20.74 -22.68 4.79
CA VAL A 308 19.49 -22.88 4.03
C VAL A 308 19.80 -23.54 2.69
N PRO A 309 19.17 -24.68 2.33
CA PRO A 309 19.40 -25.33 1.05
C PRO A 309 18.94 -24.48 -0.14
N VAL A 310 19.85 -24.22 -1.07
CA VAL A 310 19.61 -23.42 -2.28
C VAL A 310 20.05 -24.19 -3.52
N ARG A 311 19.20 -24.19 -4.54
CA ARG A 311 19.54 -24.55 -5.91
C ARG A 311 19.76 -23.27 -6.72
N LEU A 312 21.00 -22.98 -7.05
CA LEU A 312 21.36 -21.84 -7.90
C LEU A 312 21.51 -22.30 -9.35
N ARG A 313 20.79 -21.63 -10.25
CA ARG A 313 20.94 -21.73 -11.69
C ARG A 313 21.47 -20.41 -12.25
N TYR A 314 22.57 -20.47 -12.98
CA TYR A 314 23.24 -19.28 -13.52
C TYR A 314 23.97 -19.63 -14.83
N HIS A 315 24.25 -18.64 -15.66
CA HIS A 315 24.91 -18.85 -16.93
C HIS A 315 26.40 -18.55 -16.84
N LEU A 316 27.23 -19.51 -17.24
CA LEU A 316 28.69 -19.37 -17.21
C LEU A 316 29.31 -20.10 -18.41
N LEU A 317 30.28 -19.45 -19.06
CA LEU A 317 31.01 -19.99 -20.22
C LEU A 317 30.09 -20.49 -21.36
N GLY A 318 29.01 -19.77 -21.64
CA GLY A 318 28.09 -20.08 -22.74
C GLY A 318 27.10 -21.23 -22.45
N SER A 319 26.94 -21.62 -21.19
CA SER A 319 25.97 -22.66 -20.80
C SER A 319 25.37 -22.42 -19.42
N TRP A 320 24.16 -22.93 -19.21
CA TRP A 320 23.52 -22.95 -17.90
C TRP A 320 24.22 -23.94 -16.97
N GLN A 321 24.60 -23.46 -15.80
CA GLN A 321 25.08 -24.24 -14.69
C GLN A 321 23.97 -24.35 -13.66
N THR A 322 23.91 -25.48 -12.94
CA THR A 322 23.04 -25.67 -11.79
C THR A 322 23.86 -26.28 -10.69
N MET A 323 23.77 -25.72 -9.49
CA MET A 323 24.42 -26.28 -8.32
C MET A 323 23.51 -26.18 -7.10
N ASP A 324 23.62 -27.19 -6.26
CA ASP A 324 23.02 -27.20 -4.94
C ASP A 324 24.10 -26.75 -3.94
N THR A 325 23.77 -25.77 -3.11
CA THR A 325 24.62 -25.16 -2.09
C THR A 325 23.78 -24.82 -0.86
N THR A 326 24.40 -24.31 0.19
CA THR A 326 23.69 -23.68 1.31
C THR A 326 24.03 -22.20 1.40
N TYR A 327 23.06 -21.39 1.82
CA TYR A 327 23.24 -19.96 2.12
C TYR A 327 22.76 -19.64 3.54
N ASP A 328 23.44 -18.71 4.18
CA ASP A 328 22.97 -18.05 5.39
C ASP A 328 22.05 -16.89 4.97
N LEU A 329 20.78 -16.94 5.36
CA LEU A 329 19.77 -15.98 4.96
C LEU A 329 19.17 -15.26 6.16
N ARG A 330 19.05 -13.94 6.04
CA ARG A 330 18.35 -13.02 6.96
C ARG A 330 17.42 -12.14 6.12
N HIS A 331 16.38 -11.56 6.74
CA HIS A 331 15.40 -10.70 6.06
C HIS A 331 14.65 -11.44 4.93
N VAL A 332 14.37 -12.72 5.16
CA VAL A 332 13.59 -13.56 4.25
C VAL A 332 12.45 -14.24 4.99
N VAL A 333 11.33 -14.45 4.31
CA VAL A 333 10.26 -15.37 4.72
C VAL A 333 10.44 -16.62 3.86
N LEU A 334 10.64 -17.79 4.48
CA LEU A 334 10.73 -19.04 3.74
C LEU A 334 9.33 -19.51 3.36
N VAL A 335 9.20 -20.05 2.15
CA VAL A 335 7.93 -20.53 1.60
C VAL A 335 8.10 -21.98 1.12
N PRO A 336 8.06 -22.97 2.03
CA PRO A 336 8.35 -24.37 1.70
C PRO A 336 7.55 -24.92 0.52
N ASP A 337 6.29 -24.53 0.40
CA ASP A 337 5.39 -24.99 -0.69
C ASP A 337 5.83 -24.51 -2.09
N GLU A 338 6.72 -23.53 -2.17
CA GLU A 338 7.28 -23.04 -3.44
C GLU A 338 8.69 -23.53 -3.73
N MET A 339 9.31 -24.24 -2.78
CA MET A 339 10.65 -24.79 -2.93
C MET A 339 10.70 -25.89 -3.99
N VAL A 340 11.82 -25.98 -4.71
CA VAL A 340 12.08 -27.03 -5.71
C VAL A 340 12.91 -28.13 -5.04
N ASP A 341 12.34 -29.32 -4.90
CA ASP A 341 12.95 -30.45 -4.18
C ASP A 341 13.38 -30.08 -2.74
N GLY A 342 12.57 -29.28 -2.04
CA GLY A 342 12.88 -28.79 -0.68
C GLY A 342 14.03 -27.79 -0.59
N ARG A 343 14.37 -27.12 -1.71
CA ARG A 343 15.39 -26.06 -1.78
C ARG A 343 14.79 -24.75 -2.27
N ILE A 344 15.31 -23.62 -1.80
CA ILE A 344 15.09 -22.34 -2.47
C ILE A 344 15.69 -22.44 -3.87
N TYR A 345 14.96 -22.00 -4.88
CA TYR A 345 15.46 -21.96 -6.24
C TYR A 345 15.77 -20.51 -6.62
N ILE A 346 17.01 -20.27 -7.05
CA ILE A 346 17.47 -18.96 -7.53
C ILE A 346 17.96 -19.13 -8.95
N GLN A 347 17.40 -18.38 -9.89
CA GLN A 347 17.89 -18.27 -11.24
C GLN A 347 18.37 -16.85 -11.51
N VAL A 348 19.61 -16.70 -11.98
CA VAL A 348 20.16 -15.41 -12.41
C VAL A 348 20.04 -15.32 -13.93
N GLY A 349 19.24 -14.37 -14.43
CA GLY A 349 18.88 -14.26 -15.84
C GLY A 349 17.58 -15.01 -16.19
N SER A 350 17.04 -14.78 -17.39
CA SER A 350 15.94 -15.59 -17.94
C SER A 350 16.47 -16.81 -18.71
N THR A 351 15.64 -17.83 -18.92
CA THR A 351 16.03 -19.01 -19.71
C THR A 351 16.45 -18.64 -21.14
N ASP A 352 15.80 -17.63 -21.72
CA ASP A 352 16.01 -17.21 -23.10
C ASP A 352 17.15 -16.19 -23.23
N ASP A 353 17.37 -15.36 -22.20
CA ASP A 353 18.44 -14.39 -22.14
C ASP A 353 19.13 -14.43 -20.75
N PRO A 354 20.32 -15.06 -20.65
CA PRO A 354 21.06 -15.12 -19.40
C PRO A 354 21.60 -13.77 -18.92
N SER A 355 21.55 -12.73 -19.75
CA SER A 355 21.92 -11.36 -19.40
C SER A 355 20.73 -10.51 -18.95
N ASP A 356 19.50 -11.02 -19.09
CA ASP A 356 18.30 -10.38 -18.56
C ASP A 356 18.14 -10.65 -17.06
N TYR A 357 18.97 -9.97 -16.28
CA TYR A 357 18.93 -10.07 -14.82
C TYR A 357 17.59 -9.58 -14.23
N GLY A 358 16.82 -8.76 -14.96
CA GLY A 358 15.50 -8.31 -14.54
C GLY A 358 14.47 -9.43 -14.51
N ALA A 359 14.66 -10.46 -15.34
CA ALA A 359 13.86 -11.67 -15.38
C ALA A 359 14.45 -12.83 -14.57
N SER A 360 15.30 -12.52 -13.58
CA SER A 360 15.78 -13.49 -12.60
C SER A 360 14.62 -14.03 -11.75
N GLU A 361 14.73 -15.27 -11.30
CA GLU A 361 13.67 -15.98 -10.59
C GLU A 361 14.11 -16.35 -9.17
N LEU A 362 13.22 -16.17 -8.19
CA LEU A 362 13.40 -16.66 -6.82
C LEU A 362 12.13 -17.41 -6.39
N ARG A 363 12.27 -18.68 -6.03
CA ARG A 363 11.18 -19.51 -5.49
C ARG A 363 11.55 -20.11 -4.14
N GLY A 364 10.54 -20.32 -3.30
CA GLY A 364 10.73 -20.89 -1.97
C GLY A 364 11.10 -19.87 -0.90
N ALA A 365 11.19 -18.59 -1.25
CA ALA A 365 11.42 -17.50 -0.31
C ALA A 365 10.81 -16.18 -0.82
N ARG A 366 10.43 -15.31 0.12
CA ARG A 366 10.23 -13.88 -0.10
C ARG A 366 11.32 -13.13 0.60
N GLU A 367 12.00 -12.29 -0.14
CA GLU A 367 13.23 -11.70 0.33
C GLU A 367 13.07 -10.18 0.43
N PHE A 368 13.69 -9.58 1.44
CA PHE A 368 13.69 -8.13 1.64
C PHE A 368 15.11 -7.63 1.93
N VAL A 369 16.14 -8.26 1.36
CA VAL A 369 17.54 -7.95 1.72
C VAL A 369 17.98 -6.55 1.26
N PRO A 370 18.54 -5.69 2.13
CA PRO A 370 19.00 -4.35 1.73
C PRO A 370 20.14 -4.36 0.70
N ASP A 371 20.95 -5.42 0.69
CA ASP A 371 22.04 -5.61 -0.28
C ASP A 371 22.05 -7.06 -0.75
N MET A 372 21.79 -7.31 -2.04
CA MET A 372 21.74 -8.66 -2.58
C MET A 372 23.12 -9.35 -2.61
N ARG A 373 24.21 -8.59 -2.43
CA ARG A 373 25.54 -9.15 -2.21
C ARG A 373 25.59 -10.07 -1.00
N THR A 374 24.79 -9.83 0.04
CA THR A 374 24.79 -10.70 1.23
C THR A 374 24.33 -12.11 0.91
N VAL A 375 23.53 -12.29 -0.15
CA VAL A 375 23.06 -13.60 -0.63
C VAL A 375 23.98 -14.12 -1.74
N LEU A 376 24.08 -13.39 -2.85
CA LEU A 376 24.83 -13.84 -4.03
C LEU A 376 26.35 -13.90 -3.79
N GLY A 377 26.86 -13.11 -2.84
CA GLY A 377 28.27 -13.13 -2.42
C GLY A 377 28.70 -14.42 -1.73
N GLN A 378 27.75 -15.29 -1.34
CA GLN A 378 28.03 -16.61 -0.76
C GLN A 378 28.27 -17.69 -1.82
N THR A 379 27.99 -17.39 -3.10
CA THR A 379 28.11 -18.33 -4.21
C THR A 379 29.55 -18.81 -4.39
N PRO A 380 29.87 -20.11 -4.31
CA PRO A 380 31.23 -20.60 -4.48
C PRO A 380 31.85 -20.17 -5.82
N GLY A 381 33.05 -19.58 -5.77
CA GLY A 381 33.80 -19.13 -6.96
C GLY A 381 33.34 -17.81 -7.59
N LEU A 382 32.07 -17.43 -7.43
CA LEU A 382 31.53 -16.16 -7.93
C LEU A 382 31.45 -15.08 -6.85
N GLY A 383 31.23 -15.47 -5.61
CA GLY A 383 30.94 -14.60 -4.47
C GLY A 383 31.91 -13.43 -4.29
N PRO A 384 33.24 -13.65 -4.30
CA PRO A 384 34.22 -12.56 -4.20
C PRO A 384 34.16 -11.51 -5.31
N LEU A 385 33.52 -11.82 -6.45
CA LEU A 385 33.37 -10.94 -7.60
C LEU A 385 32.04 -10.18 -7.61
N VAL A 386 31.08 -10.55 -6.76
CA VAL A 386 29.78 -9.89 -6.69
C VAL A 386 29.95 -8.53 -5.99
N PRO A 387 29.70 -7.40 -6.68
CA PRO A 387 29.77 -6.08 -6.07
C PRO A 387 28.62 -5.89 -5.07
N ALA A 388 28.62 -4.77 -4.33
CA ALA A 388 27.45 -4.38 -3.57
C ALA A 388 26.28 -4.14 -4.53
N ILE A 389 25.10 -4.65 -4.17
CA ILE A 389 23.86 -4.53 -4.94
C ILE A 389 22.83 -3.93 -4.00
N PRO A 390 22.91 -2.62 -3.71
CA PRO A 390 22.02 -1.95 -2.78
C PRO A 390 20.58 -1.97 -3.32
N ARG A 391 19.61 -2.18 -2.43
CA ARG A 391 18.19 -2.24 -2.74
C ARG A 391 17.41 -1.35 -1.78
N PRO A 392 17.40 -0.04 -2.07
CA PRO A 392 16.74 0.99 -1.25
C PRO A 392 15.28 0.67 -0.91
N GLY A 393 14.50 0.16 -1.87
CA GLY A 393 13.11 -0.25 -1.63
C GLY A 393 12.98 -1.37 -0.60
N SER A 394 13.90 -2.33 -0.58
CA SER A 394 13.93 -3.40 0.42
C SER A 394 14.30 -2.88 1.81
N ALA A 395 15.25 -1.95 1.88
CA ALA A 395 15.61 -1.27 3.12
C ALA A 395 14.42 -0.47 3.70
N LEU A 396 13.70 0.28 2.85
CA LEU A 396 12.46 0.98 3.22
C LEU A 396 11.40 0.01 3.75
N MET A 397 11.14 -1.07 3.02
CA MET A 397 10.18 -2.10 3.44
C MET A 397 10.56 -2.70 4.79
N LEU A 398 11.80 -3.14 5.00
CA LEU A 398 12.24 -3.69 6.28
C LEU A 398 12.04 -2.72 7.44
N ALA A 399 12.51 -1.48 7.30
CA ALA A 399 12.34 -0.48 8.34
C ALA A 399 10.85 -0.26 8.64
N SER A 400 10.01 -0.13 7.61
CA SER A 400 8.56 0.07 7.77
C SER A 400 7.86 -1.10 8.46
N PHE A 401 8.24 -2.36 8.15
CA PHE A 401 7.62 -3.54 8.78
C PHE A 401 8.01 -3.66 10.24
N MET A 402 9.27 -3.36 10.57
CA MET A 402 9.75 -3.39 11.95
C MET A 402 9.09 -2.28 12.78
N GLU A 403 9.03 -1.04 12.29
CA GLU A 403 8.33 0.04 13.00
C GLU A 403 6.84 -0.25 13.14
N LEU A 404 6.20 -0.82 12.12
CA LEU A 404 4.81 -1.26 12.24
C LEU A 404 4.64 -2.27 13.38
N ALA A 405 5.47 -3.31 13.43
CA ALA A 405 5.41 -4.32 14.49
C ALA A 405 5.68 -3.72 15.88
N LEU A 406 6.57 -2.73 15.97
CA LEU A 406 6.91 -2.02 17.20
C LEU A 406 5.75 -1.13 17.68
N HIS A 407 5.11 -0.42 16.77
CA HIS A 407 3.94 0.43 17.02
C HIS A 407 2.76 -0.39 17.54
N VAL A 408 2.41 -1.47 16.86
CA VAL A 408 1.21 -2.26 17.20
C VAL A 408 1.35 -3.11 18.47
N THR A 409 2.57 -3.24 18.99
CA THR A 409 2.86 -3.97 20.24
C THR A 409 3.14 -3.07 21.43
N GLU A 410 3.15 -1.75 21.24
CA GLU A 410 3.42 -0.82 22.33
C GLU A 410 2.36 -0.88 23.43
N GLY A 411 2.80 -1.11 24.67
CA GLY A 411 1.92 -1.21 25.84
C GLY A 411 0.99 -2.42 25.85
N VAL A 412 1.13 -3.36 24.90
CA VAL A 412 0.25 -4.53 24.79
C VAL A 412 0.81 -5.70 25.60
N PRO A 413 0.11 -6.19 26.65
CA PRO A 413 0.58 -7.30 27.47
C PRO A 413 0.86 -8.57 26.65
N GLY A 414 1.99 -9.22 26.92
CA GLY A 414 2.36 -10.49 26.30
C GLY A 414 3.20 -10.37 25.03
N PHE A 415 3.42 -9.17 24.51
CA PHE A 415 4.31 -8.91 23.38
C PHE A 415 5.69 -8.36 23.79
N ASP A 416 5.98 -8.25 25.09
CA ASP A 416 7.20 -7.64 25.61
C ASP A 416 8.48 -8.25 25.02
N ALA A 417 8.53 -9.59 24.95
CA ALA A 417 9.69 -10.31 24.43
C ALA A 417 9.89 -10.11 22.92
N ASP A 418 8.79 -10.18 22.15
CA ASP A 418 8.84 -9.94 20.70
C ASP A 418 9.23 -8.50 20.40
N ARG A 419 8.59 -7.54 21.08
CA ARG A 419 8.89 -6.11 20.93
C ARG A 419 10.35 -5.83 21.24
N ALA A 420 10.89 -6.39 22.33
CA ALA A 420 12.30 -6.23 22.68
C ALA A 420 13.25 -6.83 21.62
N ALA A 421 12.95 -8.02 21.10
CA ALA A 421 13.75 -8.67 20.06
C ALA A 421 13.72 -7.89 18.74
N ILE A 422 12.53 -7.44 18.32
CA ILE A 422 12.34 -6.63 17.11
C ILE A 422 13.05 -5.28 17.27
N ARG A 423 12.91 -4.61 18.42
CA ARG A 423 13.56 -3.31 18.69
C ARG A 423 15.08 -3.46 18.65
N ALA A 424 15.63 -4.48 19.31
CA ALA A 424 17.07 -4.72 19.32
C ALA A 424 17.62 -4.95 17.91
N HIS A 425 16.92 -5.71 17.07
CA HIS A 425 17.30 -5.92 15.67
C HIS A 425 17.19 -4.63 14.85
N TYR A 426 16.07 -3.91 14.99
CA TYR A 426 15.85 -2.64 14.30
C TYR A 426 16.94 -1.62 14.63
N ASP A 427 17.24 -1.41 15.92
CA ASP A 427 18.24 -0.44 16.36
C ASP A 427 19.65 -0.78 15.87
N ALA A 428 19.98 -2.08 15.79
CA ALA A 428 21.26 -2.55 15.28
C ALA A 428 21.44 -2.31 13.77
N GLU A 429 20.35 -2.34 13.00
CA GLU A 429 20.40 -2.37 11.54
C GLU A 429 19.98 -1.04 10.88
N ARG A 430 19.13 -0.24 11.54
CA ARG A 430 18.48 0.95 10.95
C ARG A 430 19.45 1.95 10.32
N SER A 431 20.62 2.16 10.93
CA SER A 431 21.64 3.07 10.38
C SER A 431 22.24 2.56 9.06
N ALA A 432 22.45 1.24 8.95
CA ALA A 432 22.92 0.61 7.72
C ALA A 432 21.82 0.64 6.64
N TRP A 433 20.56 0.38 7.03
CA TRP A 433 19.42 0.50 6.12
C TRP A 433 19.26 1.93 5.60
N LEU A 434 19.37 2.95 6.45
CA LEU A 434 19.34 4.36 6.04
C LEU A 434 20.42 4.68 5.00
N ALA A 435 21.64 4.16 5.20
CA ALA A 435 22.72 4.35 4.24
C ALA A 435 22.40 3.72 2.87
N VAL A 436 21.66 2.60 2.84
CA VAL A 436 21.13 2.00 1.61
C VAL A 436 19.96 2.83 1.04
N MET A 437 19.02 3.30 1.87
CA MET A 437 17.91 4.16 1.42
C MET A 437 18.40 5.43 0.75
N LYS A 438 19.46 6.06 1.27
CA LYS A 438 20.11 7.24 0.68
C LYS A 438 20.79 6.97 -0.67
N GLN A 439 20.88 5.70 -1.10
CA GLN A 439 21.33 5.32 -2.43
C GLN A 439 20.14 5.17 -3.40
N TYR A 440 18.92 5.51 -2.98
CA TYR A 440 17.76 5.51 -3.86
C TYR A 440 18.06 6.32 -5.13
N ALA A 441 17.88 5.64 -6.25
CA ALA A 441 17.99 6.22 -7.56
C ALA A 441 17.05 5.45 -8.48
N TYR A 442 16.31 6.18 -9.28
CA TYR A 442 15.41 5.66 -10.29
C TYR A 442 15.97 6.08 -11.65
N HIS A 443 16.07 5.15 -12.58
CA HIS A 443 16.68 5.44 -13.88
C HIS A 443 16.11 4.54 -14.97
N ASN A 444 14.82 4.70 -15.13
CA ASN A 444 14.06 3.98 -16.13
C ASN A 444 13.49 4.93 -17.19
N GLU A 445 13.93 6.19 -17.16
CA GLU A 445 13.63 7.20 -18.16
C GLU A 445 14.16 6.77 -19.54
N GLU A 446 15.35 6.14 -19.55
CA GLU A 446 16.01 5.61 -20.76
C GLU A 446 15.28 4.42 -21.38
N ASN A 447 14.48 3.69 -20.59
CA ASN A 447 13.63 2.58 -21.03
C ASN A 447 12.16 2.97 -21.06
N CYS A 448 11.88 4.25 -21.37
CA CYS A 448 10.54 4.77 -21.57
C CYS A 448 9.57 4.47 -20.42
N TRP A 449 10.05 4.56 -19.17
CA TRP A 449 9.24 4.47 -17.95
C TRP A 449 8.45 3.15 -17.78
N THR A 450 8.93 2.05 -18.37
CA THR A 450 8.29 0.72 -18.33
C THR A 450 8.17 0.07 -16.94
N GLN A 451 8.78 0.68 -15.93
CA GLN A 451 8.92 0.23 -14.53
C GLN A 451 8.56 1.36 -13.55
N TYR A 452 7.67 2.27 -13.97
CA TYR A 452 7.20 3.39 -13.15
C TYR A 452 6.64 2.95 -11.79
N PHE A 453 6.05 1.75 -11.73
CA PHE A 453 5.56 1.13 -10.51
C PHE A 453 6.63 1.07 -9.40
N GLY A 454 7.93 1.00 -9.74
CA GLY A 454 9.02 1.01 -8.78
C GLY A 454 9.07 2.28 -7.90
N LEU A 455 8.62 3.43 -8.43
CA LEU A 455 8.46 4.66 -7.65
C LEU A 455 7.42 4.44 -6.56
N THR A 456 6.25 3.92 -6.93
CA THR A 456 5.13 3.68 -6.01
C THR A 456 5.49 2.70 -4.90
N ILE A 457 6.14 1.59 -5.27
CA ILE A 457 6.62 0.57 -4.32
C ILE A 457 7.57 1.17 -3.27
N ALA A 458 8.35 2.18 -3.61
CA ALA A 458 9.24 2.85 -2.66
C ALA A 458 8.50 3.90 -1.81
N HIS A 459 7.49 4.59 -2.37
CA HIS A 459 6.72 5.60 -1.64
C HIS A 459 5.80 4.98 -0.58
N HIS A 460 5.16 3.84 -0.84
CA HIS A 460 4.31 3.16 0.16
C HIS A 460 5.03 2.94 1.51
N PRO A 461 6.18 2.23 1.57
CA PRO A 461 6.87 1.97 2.84
C PRO A 461 7.57 3.21 3.40
N LEU A 462 8.01 4.16 2.56
CA LEU A 462 8.57 5.42 3.08
C LEU A 462 7.50 6.24 3.81
N TYR A 463 6.31 6.36 3.23
CA TYR A 463 5.20 7.06 3.88
C TYR A 463 4.83 6.38 5.21
N ALA A 464 4.66 5.05 5.19
CA ALA A 464 4.39 4.28 6.40
C ALA A 464 5.48 4.48 7.47
N LEU A 465 6.75 4.45 7.06
CA LEU A 465 7.89 4.63 7.97
C LEU A 465 7.92 6.04 8.60
N LEU A 466 7.68 7.09 7.81
CA LEU A 466 7.62 8.47 8.30
C LEU A 466 6.44 8.70 9.25
N HIS A 467 5.30 8.03 9.00
CA HIS A 467 4.12 8.07 9.87
C HIS A 467 4.36 7.36 11.22
N LEU A 468 5.14 6.27 11.23
CA LEU A 468 5.31 5.41 12.41
C LEU A 468 6.53 5.75 13.28
N THR A 469 7.60 6.32 12.71
CA THR A 469 8.85 6.53 13.45
C THR A 469 8.72 7.58 14.55
N ASP A 470 9.13 7.24 15.76
CA ASP A 470 9.20 8.14 16.92
C ASP A 470 10.59 8.80 17.08
N ASP A 471 11.62 8.27 16.41
CA ASP A 471 12.98 8.82 16.40
C ASP A 471 13.07 10.06 15.49
N ALA A 472 13.06 11.24 16.09
CA ALA A 472 13.10 12.52 15.37
C ALA A 472 14.34 12.69 14.48
N ALA A 473 15.51 12.18 14.89
CA ALA A 473 16.74 12.32 14.09
C ALA A 473 16.70 11.41 12.86
N PHE A 474 16.22 10.18 13.03
CA PHE A 474 16.00 9.25 11.93
C PHE A 474 14.93 9.77 10.96
N ALA A 475 13.81 10.26 11.48
CA ALA A 475 12.74 10.88 10.68
C ALA A 475 13.28 12.05 9.84
N GLN A 476 14.10 12.92 10.44
CA GLN A 476 14.70 14.05 9.72
C GLN A 476 15.58 13.60 8.54
N GLU A 477 16.36 12.54 8.72
CA GLU A 477 17.19 11.96 7.66
C GLU A 477 16.37 11.28 6.55
N LEU A 478 15.24 10.66 6.90
CA LEU A 478 14.30 10.13 5.91
C LEU A 478 13.67 11.27 5.09
N ARG A 479 13.20 12.33 5.75
CA ARG A 479 12.58 13.50 5.11
C ARG A 479 13.55 14.22 4.17
N SER A 480 14.74 14.56 4.67
CA SER A 480 15.70 15.35 3.90
C SER A 480 16.57 14.50 2.98
N GLY A 481 17.16 13.43 3.50
CA GLY A 481 18.16 12.62 2.81
C GLY A 481 17.61 11.55 1.87
N VAL A 482 16.36 11.12 2.06
CA VAL A 482 15.72 10.10 1.22
C VAL A 482 14.57 10.69 0.40
N LEU A 483 13.52 11.19 1.05
CA LEU A 483 12.35 11.74 0.36
C LEU A 483 12.74 12.93 -0.52
N ALA A 484 13.25 14.01 0.07
CA ALA A 484 13.57 15.23 -0.65
C ALA A 484 14.76 15.06 -1.61
N ALA A 485 15.88 14.52 -1.13
CA ALA A 485 17.10 14.45 -1.94
C ALA A 485 17.11 13.35 -3.00
N ARG A 486 16.38 12.23 -2.78
CA ARG A 486 16.50 11.04 -3.63
C ARG A 486 15.23 10.63 -4.34
N MET A 487 14.07 10.74 -3.72
CA MET A 487 12.82 10.24 -4.33
C MET A 487 12.05 11.33 -5.07
N ARG A 488 11.89 12.50 -4.43
CA ARG A 488 11.15 13.64 -4.96
C ARG A 488 11.57 14.06 -6.38
N PRO A 489 12.87 14.14 -6.74
CA PRO A 489 13.28 14.61 -8.06
C PRO A 489 12.70 13.82 -9.23
N PHE A 490 12.36 12.54 -9.03
CA PHE A 490 11.83 11.65 -10.08
C PHE A 490 10.34 11.79 -10.33
N VAL A 491 9.63 12.60 -9.54
CA VAL A 491 8.18 12.76 -9.62
C VAL A 491 7.74 14.23 -9.70
N VAL A 492 8.71 15.16 -9.80
CA VAL A 492 8.43 16.59 -10.05
C VAL A 492 7.70 16.75 -11.37
N ASP A 493 6.67 17.60 -11.39
CA ASP A 493 5.86 17.90 -12.57
C ASP A 493 5.11 16.69 -13.18
N HIS A 494 5.01 15.57 -12.46
CA HIS A 494 4.25 14.40 -12.91
C HIS A 494 2.74 14.54 -12.68
N HIS A 495 2.28 15.62 -12.02
CA HIS A 495 0.89 15.85 -11.65
C HIS A 495 0.30 14.61 -10.95
N ASN A 496 0.95 14.16 -9.88
CA ASN A 496 0.56 12.94 -9.18
C ASN A 496 0.22 13.27 -7.73
N PRO A 497 -1.08 13.46 -7.41
CA PRO A 497 -1.55 13.77 -6.07
C PRO A 497 -1.03 12.84 -4.97
N TYR A 498 -0.80 11.55 -5.27
CA TYR A 498 -0.27 10.63 -4.28
C TYR A 498 1.16 11.00 -3.85
N PHE A 499 2.05 11.28 -4.81
CA PHE A 499 3.43 11.65 -4.51
C PHE A 499 3.54 13.07 -3.97
N ASP A 500 2.82 14.02 -4.56
CA ASP A 500 2.91 15.44 -4.21
C ASP A 500 2.33 15.69 -2.81
N TYR A 501 1.19 15.08 -2.45
CA TYR A 501 0.63 15.24 -1.11
C TYR A 501 1.40 14.45 -0.05
N ALA A 502 1.93 13.26 -0.37
CA ALA A 502 2.83 12.55 0.54
C ALA A 502 4.09 13.38 0.84
N ALA A 503 4.69 13.98 -0.19
CA ALA A 503 5.87 14.81 -0.04
C ALA A 503 5.59 16.11 0.72
N ALA A 504 4.44 16.73 0.51
CA ALA A 504 4.06 17.95 1.22
C ALA A 504 3.67 17.70 2.68
N GLY A 505 3.01 16.59 2.97
CA GLY A 505 2.58 16.22 4.32
C GLY A 505 3.70 15.67 5.19
N GLU A 506 4.58 14.85 4.63
CA GLU A 506 5.63 14.17 5.41
C GLU A 506 7.01 14.79 5.24
N GLY A 507 7.27 15.52 4.16
CA GLY A 507 8.59 16.08 3.84
C GLY A 507 8.92 17.36 4.62
N PRO A 508 10.12 17.92 4.42
CA PRO A 508 10.47 19.22 4.97
C PRO A 508 9.49 20.31 4.50
N ALA A 509 9.24 21.31 5.35
CA ALA A 509 8.35 22.41 5.01
C ALA A 509 8.75 23.06 3.67
N GLY A 510 7.78 23.24 2.78
CA GLY A 510 8.01 23.82 1.45
C GLY A 510 8.67 22.89 0.43
N LEU A 511 8.86 21.59 0.73
CA LEU A 511 9.39 20.62 -0.24
C LEU A 511 8.60 20.59 -1.55
N VAL A 512 7.27 20.70 -1.46
CA VAL A 512 6.40 20.89 -2.62
C VAL A 512 5.92 22.35 -2.62
N PRO A 513 6.30 23.15 -3.62
CA PRO A 513 5.88 24.55 -3.70
C PRO A 513 4.36 24.71 -3.73
N ALA A 514 3.83 25.76 -3.10
CA ALA A 514 2.39 26.03 -3.05
C ALA A 514 1.74 26.12 -4.45
N ALA A 515 2.46 26.63 -5.46
CA ALA A 515 1.99 26.67 -6.84
C ALA A 515 1.84 25.27 -7.46
N GLU A 516 2.77 24.36 -7.16
CA GLU A 516 2.70 22.97 -7.61
C GLU A 516 1.58 22.21 -6.90
N LEU A 517 1.38 22.45 -5.59
CA LEU A 517 0.24 21.91 -4.85
C LEU A 517 -1.10 22.38 -5.41
N ALA A 518 -1.22 23.68 -5.72
CA ALA A 518 -2.43 24.21 -6.35
C ALA A 518 -2.69 23.57 -7.73
N ALA A 519 -1.64 23.37 -8.53
CA ALA A 519 -1.74 22.67 -9.81
C ALA A 519 -2.16 21.20 -9.62
N THR A 520 -1.59 20.51 -8.64
CA THR A 520 -1.92 19.12 -8.27
C THR A 520 -3.38 18.99 -7.87
N THR A 521 -3.87 19.89 -7.00
CA THR A 521 -5.29 19.90 -6.58
C THR A 521 -6.23 20.18 -7.75
N SER A 522 -5.85 21.08 -8.66
CA SER A 522 -6.60 21.32 -9.90
C SER A 522 -6.65 20.07 -10.79
N GLN A 523 -5.53 19.35 -10.91
CA GLN A 523 -5.44 18.11 -11.69
C GLN A 523 -6.31 16.99 -11.07
N LEU A 524 -6.33 16.85 -9.75
CA LEU A 524 -7.16 15.85 -9.06
C LEU A 524 -8.66 16.06 -9.33
N ALA A 525 -9.13 17.29 -9.43
CA ALA A 525 -10.52 17.59 -9.78
C ALA A 525 -10.91 17.11 -11.20
N GLY A 526 -9.93 16.97 -12.10
CA GLY A 526 -10.12 16.45 -13.45
C GLY A 526 -10.23 14.92 -13.55
N PHE A 527 -10.17 14.20 -12.41
CA PHE A 527 -10.23 12.75 -12.41
C PHE A 527 -11.57 12.22 -12.95
N VAL A 528 -11.50 11.15 -13.74
CA VAL A 528 -12.70 10.57 -14.36
C VAL A 528 -13.67 10.00 -13.33
N ALA A 529 -14.94 10.39 -13.43
CA ALA A 529 -16.01 9.82 -12.61
C ALA A 529 -16.25 8.33 -12.91
N PRO A 530 -16.70 7.53 -11.93
CA PRO A 530 -17.08 6.15 -12.19
C PRO A 530 -18.30 6.09 -13.14
N PRO A 531 -18.38 5.08 -14.04
CA PRO A 531 -17.38 4.03 -14.27
C PRO A 531 -16.10 4.57 -14.94
N LYS A 532 -14.93 4.22 -14.38
CA LYS A 532 -13.61 4.46 -14.97
C LYS A 532 -13.34 3.40 -16.05
N ALA A 533 -14.14 3.42 -17.11
CA ALA A 533 -14.08 2.44 -18.20
C ALA A 533 -12.82 2.64 -19.06
N ALA A 534 -12.22 1.54 -19.51
CA ALA A 534 -11.21 1.58 -20.56
C ALA A 534 -11.84 2.17 -21.82
N ARG A 535 -11.29 3.29 -22.30
CA ARG A 535 -11.80 4.02 -23.48
C ARG A 535 -10.66 4.33 -24.45
N PRO A 536 -10.96 4.52 -25.75
CA PRO A 536 -9.94 5.01 -26.68
C PRO A 536 -9.51 6.41 -26.26
N VAL A 537 -8.21 6.64 -26.24
CA VAL A 537 -7.59 7.93 -25.96
C VAL A 537 -6.57 8.18 -27.06
N ASP A 538 -6.55 9.41 -27.59
CA ASP A 538 -5.54 9.86 -28.54
C ASP A 538 -5.20 11.32 -28.25
N ASN A 539 -4.12 11.50 -27.52
CA ASN A 539 -3.59 12.80 -27.12
C ASN A 539 -2.48 13.28 -28.07
N ARG A 540 -2.25 12.60 -29.20
CA ARG A 540 -1.27 13.03 -30.20
C ARG A 540 -1.69 14.39 -30.75
N GLY A 541 -0.78 15.36 -30.72
CA GLY A 541 -1.05 16.73 -31.16
C GLY A 541 -1.57 17.65 -30.05
N ALA A 542 -2.13 17.12 -28.95
CA ALA A 542 -2.44 17.91 -27.75
C ALA A 542 -1.21 18.06 -26.83
N TYR A 543 -0.31 17.06 -26.84
CA TYR A 543 0.91 17.03 -26.05
C TYR A 543 2.14 16.80 -26.94
N PRO A 544 3.32 17.33 -26.58
CA PRO A 544 4.54 17.15 -27.35
C PRO A 544 4.98 15.69 -27.32
N ALA A 545 5.17 15.07 -28.48
CA ALA A 545 5.59 13.66 -28.57
C ALA A 545 7.08 13.47 -28.23
N ASN A 546 7.39 12.38 -27.55
CA ASN A 546 8.76 11.95 -27.26
C ASN A 546 9.29 11.09 -28.43
N ALA A 547 10.31 11.60 -29.14
CA ALA A 547 10.90 10.90 -30.26
C ALA A 547 11.64 9.61 -29.86
N SER A 548 12.21 9.57 -28.66
CA SER A 548 12.93 8.41 -28.12
C SER A 548 11.99 7.34 -27.55
N CYS A 549 10.76 7.74 -27.19
CA CYS A 549 9.75 6.88 -26.59
C CYS A 549 8.42 6.98 -27.37
N PRO A 550 8.27 6.23 -28.47
CA PRO A 550 7.07 6.25 -29.29
C PRO A 550 5.79 6.03 -28.46
N GLY A 551 4.77 6.86 -28.70
CA GLY A 551 3.50 6.80 -27.96
C GLY A 551 3.53 7.50 -26.59
N GLN A 552 4.64 8.14 -26.22
CA GLN A 552 4.74 8.95 -25.01
C GLN A 552 4.94 10.44 -25.31
N SER A 553 4.60 11.29 -24.35
CA SER A 553 4.89 12.71 -24.34
C SER A 553 6.22 13.02 -23.65
N THR A 554 6.83 14.16 -23.99
CA THR A 554 7.97 14.70 -23.22
C THR A 554 7.53 15.43 -21.94
N MET A 555 6.23 15.53 -21.66
CA MET A 555 5.68 16.10 -20.43
C MET A 555 4.51 15.26 -19.92
N ALA A 556 4.21 15.36 -18.63
CA ALA A 556 3.10 14.62 -18.04
C ALA A 556 1.76 15.01 -18.70
N VAL A 557 0.95 14.01 -19.04
CA VAL A 557 -0.42 14.21 -19.51
C VAL A 557 -1.30 14.60 -18.32
N SER A 558 -2.16 15.61 -18.49
CA SER A 558 -3.11 16.03 -17.46
C SER A 558 -4.02 14.87 -17.07
N ILE A 559 -4.39 14.76 -15.78
CA ILE A 559 -5.18 13.65 -15.25
C ILE A 559 -6.48 13.43 -16.05
N ALA A 560 -7.17 14.50 -16.45
CA ALA A 560 -8.41 14.42 -17.23
C ALA A 560 -8.24 13.75 -18.62
N ASP A 561 -7.04 13.86 -19.19
CA ASP A 561 -6.71 13.34 -20.51
C ASP A 561 -5.98 11.99 -20.44
N ARG A 562 -5.59 11.52 -19.25
CA ARG A 562 -4.84 10.26 -19.10
C ARG A 562 -5.66 9.08 -19.60
N VAL A 563 -4.91 8.09 -20.10
CA VAL A 563 -5.44 6.75 -20.35
C VAL A 563 -5.95 6.17 -19.02
N PRO A 564 -7.22 5.75 -18.91
CA PRO A 564 -7.69 5.07 -17.72
C PRO A 564 -6.92 3.77 -17.50
N GLN A 565 -6.47 3.53 -16.27
CA GLN A 565 -5.75 2.33 -15.86
C GLN A 565 -6.23 1.89 -14.46
N ASP A 566 -5.80 0.72 -14.00
CA ASP A 566 -6.14 0.16 -12.68
C ASP A 566 -5.79 1.12 -11.53
N PHE A 567 -4.52 1.47 -11.39
CA PHE A 567 -4.00 2.37 -10.38
C PHE A 567 -3.07 3.40 -11.04
N LEU A 568 -3.56 4.60 -11.38
CA LEU A 568 -2.80 5.56 -12.20
C LEU A 568 -1.45 5.94 -11.60
N TRP A 569 -1.27 5.83 -10.29
CA TRP A 569 -0.02 6.21 -9.63
C TRP A 569 1.09 5.18 -9.77
N GLN A 570 0.81 3.95 -10.25
CA GLN A 570 1.85 2.98 -10.65
C GLN A 570 2.24 3.08 -12.12
N HIS A 571 1.52 3.90 -12.90
CA HIS A 571 1.77 4.06 -14.33
C HIS A 571 2.38 5.41 -14.64
N HIS A 572 3.25 5.44 -15.65
CA HIS A 572 3.88 6.68 -16.08
C HIS A 572 2.84 7.66 -16.68
N PRO A 573 2.93 8.96 -16.37
CA PRO A 573 1.93 9.94 -16.79
C PRO A 573 2.07 10.35 -18.27
N PHE A 574 2.99 9.77 -19.02
CA PHE A 574 3.38 10.25 -20.35
C PHE A 574 2.62 9.60 -21.51
N ARG A 575 1.79 8.58 -21.27
CA ARG A 575 1.13 7.80 -22.34
C ARG A 575 0.15 8.66 -23.15
N LEU A 576 0.33 8.71 -24.47
CA LEU A 576 -0.49 9.51 -25.38
C LEU A 576 -1.69 8.76 -25.95
N THR A 577 -1.61 7.44 -26.12
CA THR A 577 -2.66 6.68 -26.80
C THR A 577 -3.12 5.47 -26.00
N ASN A 578 -4.38 5.10 -26.21
CA ASN A 578 -4.94 3.83 -25.81
C ASN A 578 -5.70 3.21 -26.98
N GLU A 579 -5.03 2.35 -27.73
CA GLU A 579 -5.57 1.73 -28.95
C GLU A 579 -6.28 0.40 -28.65
N PHE A 580 -5.89 -0.28 -27.55
CA PHE A 580 -6.48 -1.55 -27.12
C PHE A 580 -7.55 -1.31 -26.06
N VAL A 581 -8.80 -1.39 -26.48
CA VAL A 581 -9.95 -0.99 -25.66
C VAL A 581 -10.96 -2.12 -25.58
N HIS A 582 -11.20 -2.58 -24.36
CA HIS A 582 -12.38 -3.36 -24.01
C HIS A 582 -13.28 -2.43 -23.20
N ARG A 583 -14.30 -1.82 -23.84
CA ARG A 583 -15.13 -0.78 -23.19
C ARG A 583 -15.92 -1.31 -21.99
N GLU A 584 -16.07 -2.63 -21.93
CA GLU A 584 -16.68 -3.36 -20.84
C GLU A 584 -15.73 -3.53 -19.64
N HIS A 585 -14.44 -3.24 -19.79
CA HIS A 585 -13.44 -3.32 -18.73
C HIS A 585 -13.38 -2.00 -17.96
N VAL A 586 -13.57 -2.06 -16.64
CA VAL A 586 -13.64 -0.91 -15.75
C VAL A 586 -12.61 -1.07 -14.63
N TYR A 587 -11.97 0.04 -14.28
CA TYR A 587 -10.96 0.13 -13.23
C TYR A 587 -11.57 0.66 -11.91
N PRO A 588 -11.03 0.28 -10.73
CA PRO A 588 -11.66 0.53 -9.44
C PRO A 588 -11.73 2.01 -9.05
N GLY A 589 -10.74 2.83 -9.37
CA GLY A 589 -10.68 4.22 -8.89
C GLY A 589 -10.05 4.39 -7.50
N THR A 590 -9.37 3.35 -6.98
CA THR A 590 -8.61 3.40 -5.72
C THR A 590 -7.55 4.50 -5.71
N ASP A 591 -6.97 4.80 -6.88
CA ASP A 591 -6.04 5.90 -7.10
C ASP A 591 -6.65 7.28 -6.80
N TYR A 592 -7.91 7.49 -7.16
CA TYR A 592 -8.60 8.72 -6.76
C TYR A 592 -8.78 8.79 -5.24
N LEU A 593 -9.24 7.70 -4.62
CA LEU A 593 -9.51 7.68 -3.19
C LEU A 593 -8.26 7.97 -2.36
N ILE A 594 -7.14 7.31 -2.65
CA ILE A 594 -5.90 7.55 -1.90
C ILE A 594 -5.39 8.98 -2.11
N GLY A 595 -5.44 9.51 -3.33
CA GLY A 595 -5.03 10.89 -3.60
C GLY A 595 -5.90 11.92 -2.88
N TYR A 596 -7.22 11.76 -2.92
CA TYR A 596 -8.15 12.67 -2.27
C TYR A 596 -8.04 12.63 -0.73
N TRP A 597 -8.06 11.44 -0.13
CA TRP A 597 -8.03 11.33 1.32
C TRP A 597 -6.66 11.65 1.92
N LEU A 598 -5.57 11.43 1.19
CA LEU A 598 -4.25 11.91 1.60
C LEU A 598 -4.19 13.44 1.61
N GLY A 599 -4.70 14.10 0.57
CA GLY A 599 -4.77 15.56 0.52
C GLY A 599 -5.69 16.14 1.61
N ARG A 600 -6.82 15.49 1.89
CA ARG A 600 -7.74 15.88 2.99
C ARG A 600 -7.11 15.70 4.37
N TYR A 601 -6.40 14.60 4.59
CA TYR A 601 -5.76 14.27 5.87
C TYR A 601 -4.64 15.26 6.22
N HIS A 602 -3.84 15.66 5.23
CA HIS A 602 -2.77 16.66 5.39
C HIS A 602 -3.26 18.12 5.22
N GLU A 603 -4.59 18.34 5.20
CA GLU A 603 -5.19 19.67 5.05
C GLU A 603 -4.80 20.45 3.77
N LEU A 604 -4.33 19.73 2.74
CA LEU A 604 -3.95 20.27 1.43
C LEU A 604 -5.16 20.41 0.49
N VAL A 605 -6.23 19.66 0.78
CA VAL A 605 -7.50 19.70 0.08
C VAL A 605 -8.59 20.03 1.09
N ALA A 606 -9.44 21.00 0.78
CA ALA A 606 -10.58 21.36 1.62
C ALA A 606 -11.79 20.47 1.33
N ASP A 607 -12.72 20.40 2.30
CA ASP A 607 -14.06 19.91 2.03
C ASP A 607 -14.81 20.92 1.15
N ASP A 608 -15.19 20.53 -0.05
CA ASP A 608 -15.99 21.37 -0.95
C ASP A 608 -17.50 21.17 -0.76
N ARG A 609 -17.90 20.28 0.16
CA ARG A 609 -19.30 20.00 0.54
C ARG A 609 -19.47 19.88 2.07
N PRO A 610 -18.99 20.85 2.89
CA PRO A 610 -19.21 20.81 4.32
C PRO A 610 -20.72 20.81 4.63
N GLY A 611 -21.13 19.99 5.61
CA GLY A 611 -22.55 19.83 5.97
C GLY A 611 -23.36 18.97 4.98
N THR A 612 -22.68 18.21 4.12
CA THR A 612 -23.30 17.17 3.29
C THR A 612 -22.78 15.81 3.70
N CYS A 613 -23.66 14.84 3.94
CA CYS A 613 -23.31 13.49 4.38
C CYS A 613 -24.29 12.44 3.86
N THR A 614 -23.92 11.17 3.91
CA THR A 614 -24.81 10.07 3.52
C THR A 614 -25.68 9.61 4.69
N ARG A 615 -26.98 9.44 4.44
CA ARG A 615 -28.00 9.01 5.41
C ARG A 615 -28.96 8.00 4.79
N TRP A 616 -29.53 7.15 5.63
CA TRP A 616 -30.57 6.22 5.21
C TRP A 616 -31.91 6.94 4.98
N ARG A 617 -32.55 6.73 3.82
CA ARG A 617 -33.96 7.09 3.57
C ARG A 617 -34.79 5.88 3.21
N THR A 618 -36.06 5.92 3.58
CA THR A 618 -37.06 4.90 3.21
C THR A 618 -37.63 5.19 1.84
#